data_AF-A0A1H3K3I8-F1
#
_entry.id   AF-A0A1H3K3I8-F1
#
_cell.length_a   1.000
_cell.length_b   1.000
_cell.length_c   1.000
_cell.angle_alpha   90.00
_cell.angle_beta   90.00
_cell.angle_gamma   90.00
#
_symmetry.space_group_name_H-M   'P 1'
#
loop_
_entity.id
_entity.type
_entity.pdbx_description
1 polymer ?
#
loop_
_entity_poly.entity_id
_entity_poly.type
_entity_poly.pdbx_seq_one_letter_code
_entity_poly.pdbx_strand_id
1 'polypeptide(L)'
;MSKKSCLNLTLWTSGVLYLLSSQATCAQTGQASDIQAQYQKLFIEQQQAFERQRRFILQQRREIDQLKQEIDQLSGQPFAPAVDGLHPGYGQAWLQRLDPKSFTLQLSASVQEKALLDLVAEENITEAYAIYLKTVNGKRWYVLVSGCYASNRAALQAIANLPPSLKKSQPWPVSIRSILAQLQEAARG
;
A
#
# COMPACT_ATOMS: atom_id res chain seq x y z
N MET A 1 34.55 -47.14 -45.26
CA MET A 1 35.55 -47.97 -45.97
C MET A 1 36.75 -48.17 -45.05
N SER A 2 36.93 -49.34 -44.44
CA SER A 2 38.26 -49.91 -44.17
C SER A 2 38.11 -51.34 -43.65
N LYS A 3 38.96 -52.21 -44.17
CA LYS A 3 38.79 -53.67 -44.27
C LYS A 3 39.12 -54.37 -42.95
N LYS A 4 38.30 -55.37 -42.59
CA LYS A 4 38.67 -56.41 -41.62
C LYS A 4 39.56 -57.42 -42.34
N SER A 5 40.79 -57.58 -41.87
CA SER A 5 41.62 -58.75 -42.16
C SER A 5 42.22 -59.22 -40.84
N CYS A 6 41.71 -60.32 -40.31
CA CYS A 6 42.49 -61.19 -39.43
C CYS A 6 42.25 -62.63 -39.88
N LEU A 7 43.35 -63.22 -40.33
CA LEU A 7 43.47 -64.61 -40.74
C LEU A 7 43.05 -65.57 -39.62
N ASN A 8 42.54 -66.70 -40.08
CA ASN A 8 42.57 -68.03 -39.47
C ASN A 8 43.73 -68.25 -38.49
N LEU A 9 43.43 -68.87 -37.34
CA LEU A 9 44.01 -70.20 -37.08
C LEU A 9 43.21 -70.98 -36.03
N THR A 10 42.62 -72.07 -36.48
CA THR A 10 41.99 -73.13 -35.72
C THR A 10 43.06 -74.00 -35.07
N LEU A 11 43.03 -74.22 -33.75
CA LEU A 11 43.61 -75.41 -33.14
C LEU A 11 42.72 -75.92 -31.99
N TRP A 12 42.26 -77.15 -32.15
CA TRP A 12 41.51 -77.95 -31.18
C TRP A 12 42.47 -78.63 -30.20
N THR A 13 42.09 -78.77 -28.92
CA THR A 13 41.84 -80.09 -28.28
C THR A 13 41.51 -79.97 -26.79
N SER A 14 40.41 -80.63 -26.42
CA SER A 14 40.21 -81.44 -25.20
C SER A 14 40.22 -80.79 -23.80
N GLY A 15 39.04 -80.34 -23.38
CA GLY A 15 38.29 -80.95 -22.26
C GLY A 15 38.87 -80.92 -20.83
N VAL A 16 38.56 -79.85 -20.08
CA VAL A 16 37.99 -79.89 -18.71
C VAL A 16 37.13 -78.63 -18.56
N LEU A 17 35.80 -78.78 -18.52
CA LEU A 17 34.86 -77.69 -18.30
C LEU A 17 34.89 -77.28 -16.82
N TYR A 18 35.56 -76.17 -16.50
CA TYR A 18 35.22 -75.39 -15.32
C TYR A 18 33.88 -74.70 -15.59
N LEU A 19 32.81 -75.20 -14.97
CA LEU A 19 31.52 -74.51 -14.86
C LEU A 19 31.68 -73.36 -13.85
N LEU A 20 32.28 -72.26 -14.30
CA LEU A 20 32.25 -70.98 -13.59
C LEU A 20 30.91 -70.32 -13.89
N SER A 21 30.12 -70.18 -12.85
CA SER A 21 28.89 -69.39 -12.77
C SER A 21 29.10 -67.99 -13.35
N SER A 22 28.18 -67.54 -14.20
CA SER A 22 27.83 -66.12 -14.26
C SER A 22 26.33 -65.99 -14.40
N GLN A 23 25.67 -65.97 -13.23
CA GLN A 23 24.46 -65.19 -13.07
C GLN A 23 24.80 -63.72 -13.34
N ALA A 24 24.05 -63.07 -14.22
CA ALA A 24 23.48 -61.74 -13.98
C ALA A 24 22.69 -61.35 -15.22
N THR A 25 21.41 -61.72 -15.21
CA THR A 25 20.39 -61.12 -16.07
C THR A 25 20.29 -59.63 -15.77
N CYS A 26 20.11 -58.85 -16.84
CA CYS A 26 19.99 -57.40 -16.87
C CYS A 26 18.96 -56.85 -15.87
N ALA A 27 19.33 -55.86 -15.05
CA ALA A 27 18.39 -55.08 -14.25
C ALA A 27 18.87 -53.62 -14.11
N GLN A 28 18.66 -52.78 -15.14
CA GLN A 28 18.94 -51.33 -15.05
C GLN A 28 17.92 -50.42 -15.76
N THR A 29 16.76 -50.92 -16.19
CA THR A 29 15.70 -50.08 -16.80
C THR A 29 14.63 -49.57 -15.83
N GLY A 30 14.65 -49.96 -14.55
CA GLY A 30 13.68 -49.51 -13.54
C GLY A 30 14.04 -48.21 -12.81
N GLN A 31 15.33 -47.85 -12.69
CA GLN A 31 15.77 -46.72 -11.87
C GLN A 31 15.58 -45.35 -12.56
N ALA A 32 15.71 -45.27 -13.88
CA ALA A 32 15.58 -44.00 -14.60
C ALA A 32 14.13 -43.47 -14.64
N SER A 33 13.14 -44.36 -14.79
CA SER A 33 11.72 -43.99 -14.77
C SER A 33 11.26 -43.56 -13.37
N ASP A 34 11.79 -44.18 -12.31
CA ASP A 34 11.45 -43.86 -10.92
C ASP A 34 11.98 -42.47 -10.51
N ILE A 35 13.20 -42.14 -10.93
CA ILE A 35 13.79 -40.81 -10.71
C ILE A 35 13.01 -39.73 -11.46
N GLN A 36 12.59 -39.99 -12.71
CA GLN A 36 11.80 -39.03 -13.48
C GLN A 36 10.41 -38.78 -12.86
N ALA A 37 9.75 -39.84 -12.35
CA ALA A 37 8.49 -39.72 -11.63
C ALA A 37 8.66 -38.92 -10.31
N GLN A 38 9.77 -39.13 -9.59
CA GLN A 38 10.10 -38.37 -8.38
C GLN A 38 10.25 -36.87 -8.66
N TYR A 39 10.94 -36.49 -9.74
CA TYR A 39 11.08 -35.08 -10.13
C TYR A 39 9.75 -34.45 -10.56
N GLN A 40 8.94 -35.17 -11.34
CA GLN A 40 7.60 -34.69 -11.71
C GLN A 40 6.73 -34.44 -10.47
N LYS A 41 6.76 -35.35 -9.49
CA LYS A 41 6.03 -35.18 -8.23
C LYS A 41 6.51 -33.95 -7.45
N LEU A 42 7.82 -33.79 -7.29
CA LEU A 42 8.39 -32.64 -6.56
C LEU A 42 8.03 -31.31 -7.23
N PHE A 43 8.03 -31.26 -8.57
CA PHE A 43 7.64 -30.08 -9.32
C PHE A 43 6.17 -29.71 -9.10
N ILE A 44 5.28 -30.69 -9.14
CA ILE A 44 3.84 -30.49 -8.89
C ILE A 44 3.62 -30.04 -7.45
N GLU A 45 4.31 -30.63 -6.46
CA GLU A 45 4.19 -30.23 -5.06
C GLU A 45 4.64 -28.79 -4.82
N GLN A 46 5.73 -28.36 -5.48
CA GLN A 46 6.17 -26.97 -5.42
C GLN A 46 5.17 -26.01 -6.05
N GLN A 47 4.60 -26.35 -7.22
CA GLN A 47 3.55 -25.55 -7.85
C GLN A 47 2.31 -25.44 -6.96
N GLN A 48 1.86 -26.54 -6.38
CA GLN A 48 0.72 -26.54 -5.45
C GLN A 48 1.02 -25.76 -4.17
N ALA A 49 2.23 -25.84 -3.64
CA ALA A 49 2.64 -25.04 -2.48
C ALA A 49 2.59 -23.54 -2.78
N PHE A 50 3.09 -23.14 -3.96
CA PHE A 50 2.99 -21.77 -4.44
C PHE A 50 1.53 -21.32 -4.58
N GLU A 51 0.65 -22.14 -5.17
CA GLU A 51 -0.76 -21.81 -5.31
C GLU A 51 -1.49 -21.72 -3.96
N ARG A 52 -1.12 -22.57 -2.99
CA ARG A 52 -1.63 -22.45 -1.60
C ARG A 52 -1.25 -21.10 -0.99
N GLN A 53 0.01 -20.69 -1.13
CA GLN A 53 0.46 -19.37 -0.67
C GLN A 53 -0.26 -18.24 -1.40
N ARG A 54 -0.40 -18.33 -2.73
CA ARG A 54 -1.12 -17.34 -3.53
C ARG A 54 -2.58 -17.20 -3.07
N ARG A 55 -3.27 -18.32 -2.81
CA ARG A 55 -4.66 -18.29 -2.31
C ARG A 55 -4.76 -17.61 -0.95
N PHE A 56 -3.82 -17.90 -0.05
CA PHE A 56 -3.77 -17.24 1.25
C PHE A 56 -3.60 -15.71 1.11
N ILE A 57 -2.63 -15.26 0.29
CA ILE A 57 -2.40 -13.84 0.05
C ILE A 57 -3.64 -13.15 -0.54
N LEU A 58 -4.33 -13.81 -1.48
CA LEU A 58 -5.55 -13.27 -2.08
C LEU A 58 -6.70 -13.18 -1.08
N GLN A 59 -6.82 -14.15 -0.18
CA GLN A 59 -7.81 -14.10 0.89
C GLN A 59 -7.50 -12.93 1.85
N GLN A 60 -6.26 -12.81 2.30
CA GLN A 60 -5.81 -11.71 3.14
C GLN A 60 -6.07 -10.35 2.47
N ARG A 61 -5.83 -10.24 1.16
CA ARG A 61 -6.16 -9.04 0.41
C ARG A 61 -7.65 -8.70 0.43
N ARG A 62 -8.54 -9.69 0.30
CA ARG A 62 -10.01 -9.47 0.41
C ARG A 62 -10.41 -9.00 1.80
N GLU A 63 -9.84 -9.59 2.85
CA GLU A 63 -10.09 -9.18 4.25
C GLU A 63 -9.65 -7.73 4.46
N ILE A 64 -8.46 -7.35 3.96
CA ILE A 64 -7.99 -5.96 3.97
C ILE A 64 -8.95 -5.03 3.24
N ASP A 65 -9.46 -5.44 2.07
CA ASP A 65 -10.39 -4.61 1.29
C ASP A 65 -11.76 -4.49 1.98
N GLN A 66 -12.24 -5.51 2.69
CA GLN A 66 -13.44 -5.44 3.53
C GLN A 66 -13.26 -4.52 4.73
N LEU A 67 -12.15 -4.64 5.47
CA LEU A 67 -11.85 -3.77 6.61
C LEU A 67 -11.75 -2.31 6.19
N LYS A 68 -11.19 -2.03 5.00
CA LYS A 68 -11.20 -0.69 4.42
C LYS A 68 -12.63 -0.19 4.20
N GLN A 69 -13.51 -1.01 3.63
CA GLN A 69 -14.92 -0.65 3.42
C GLN A 69 -15.66 -0.40 4.74
N GLU A 70 -15.37 -1.17 5.78
CA GLU A 70 -15.96 -0.98 7.11
C GLU A 70 -15.48 0.33 7.76
N ILE A 71 -14.18 0.59 7.75
CA ILE A 71 -13.61 1.89 8.19
C ILE A 71 -14.25 3.03 7.40
N ASP A 72 -14.46 2.84 6.11
CA ASP A 72 -15.07 3.79 5.22
C ASP A 72 -16.55 4.08 5.55
N GLN A 73 -17.30 3.09 6.05
CA GLN A 73 -18.67 3.27 6.52
C GLN A 73 -18.69 3.98 7.89
N LEU A 74 -17.76 3.65 8.77
CA LEU A 74 -17.65 4.24 10.10
C LEU A 74 -17.12 5.69 10.08
N SER A 75 -16.28 6.05 9.09
CA SER A 75 -15.64 7.37 9.01
C SER A 75 -16.36 8.40 8.13
N GLY A 76 -17.55 8.06 7.60
CA GLY A 76 -18.31 8.92 6.69
C GLY A 76 -18.97 10.15 7.32
N GLN A 77 -18.85 10.33 8.64
CA GLN A 77 -19.41 11.51 9.31
C GLN A 77 -18.35 12.61 9.50
N PRO A 78 -18.66 13.87 9.17
CA PRO A 78 -17.83 15.00 9.57
C PRO A 78 -17.75 15.03 11.09
N PHE A 79 -16.57 14.79 11.64
CA PHE A 79 -16.31 14.98 13.06
C PHE A 79 -16.05 16.46 13.30
N ALA A 80 -17.13 17.26 13.29
CA ALA A 80 -17.06 18.58 13.87
C ALA A 80 -17.06 18.39 15.40
N PRO A 81 -15.99 18.72 16.14
CA PRO A 81 -16.11 18.78 17.59
C PRO A 81 -17.23 19.78 17.91
N ALA A 82 -18.18 19.36 18.73
CA ALA A 82 -19.18 20.25 19.31
C ALA A 82 -18.46 21.21 20.27
N VAL A 83 -17.83 22.26 19.73
CA VAL A 83 -17.24 23.33 20.51
C VAL A 83 -18.33 24.37 20.68
N ASP A 84 -19.00 24.32 21.83
CA ASP A 84 -19.97 25.33 22.25
C ASP A 84 -19.36 26.74 22.14
N GLY A 85 -19.94 27.56 21.26
CA GLY A 85 -20.09 29.00 21.45
C GLY A 85 -18.96 29.97 21.09
N LEU A 86 -18.30 29.92 19.91
CA LEU A 86 -17.28 30.93 19.56
C LEU A 86 -17.00 31.16 18.03
N HIS A 87 -17.98 31.48 17.18
CA HIS A 87 -17.64 32.13 15.88
C HIS A 87 -17.32 33.63 16.13
N PRO A 88 -16.42 34.31 15.38
CA PRO A 88 -15.67 33.92 14.20
C PRO A 88 -14.14 33.83 14.46
N GLY A 89 -13.42 32.90 13.80
CA GLY A 89 -11.95 32.95 13.73
C GLY A 89 -11.21 32.24 14.86
N TYR A 90 -11.55 30.97 15.11
CA TYR A 90 -11.05 30.16 16.22
C TYR A 90 -9.51 29.95 16.32
N GLY A 91 -8.73 30.50 15.39
CA GLY A 91 -7.28 30.59 15.47
C GLY A 91 -6.57 29.24 15.67
N GLN A 92 -5.31 29.30 16.09
CA GLN A 92 -4.50 28.11 16.31
C GLN A 92 -5.02 27.23 17.46
N ALA A 93 -5.76 27.79 18.42
CA ALA A 93 -6.26 27.07 19.59
C ALA A 93 -7.30 26.01 19.24
N TRP A 94 -8.13 26.23 18.21
CA TRP A 94 -9.06 25.20 17.75
C TRP A 94 -8.34 24.03 17.10
N LEU A 95 -7.33 24.30 16.26
CA LEU A 95 -6.51 23.25 15.64
C LEU A 95 -5.86 22.34 16.69
N GLN A 96 -5.41 22.91 17.81
CA GLN A 96 -4.80 22.15 18.92
C GLN A 96 -5.78 21.23 19.67
N ARG A 97 -7.09 21.47 19.56
CA ARG A 97 -8.13 20.62 20.19
C ARG A 97 -8.61 19.49 19.28
N LEU A 98 -8.27 19.52 17.99
CA LEU A 98 -8.67 18.48 17.04
C LEU A 98 -7.84 17.21 17.24
N ASP A 99 -8.44 16.05 16.91
CA ASP A 99 -7.70 14.79 16.89
C ASP A 99 -6.58 14.89 15.83
N PRO A 100 -5.30 14.63 16.19
CA PRO A 100 -4.20 14.62 15.23
C PRO A 100 -4.40 13.66 14.04
N LYS A 101 -5.23 12.62 14.17
CA LYS A 101 -5.56 11.67 13.10
C LYS A 101 -6.58 12.22 12.09
N SER A 102 -7.26 13.31 12.42
CA SER A 102 -8.23 13.96 11.54
C SER A 102 -7.56 14.79 10.44
N PHE A 103 -8.38 15.21 9.49
CA PHE A 103 -8.04 16.02 8.33
C PHE A 103 -8.88 17.29 8.32
N THR A 104 -8.37 18.35 7.71
CA THR A 104 -9.08 19.61 7.44
C THR A 104 -8.89 19.97 5.98
N LEU A 105 -9.73 20.85 5.43
CA LEU A 105 -9.57 21.34 4.07
C LEU A 105 -8.86 22.68 4.07
N GLN A 106 -7.73 22.77 3.39
CA GLN A 106 -7.10 24.05 3.11
C GLN A 106 -7.83 24.71 1.96
N LEU A 107 -8.47 25.85 2.23
CA LEU A 107 -9.26 26.59 1.26
C LEU A 107 -8.43 27.61 0.49
N SER A 108 -7.56 28.33 1.20
CA SER A 108 -6.72 29.38 0.61
C SER A 108 -5.51 29.68 1.50
N ALA A 109 -4.50 30.31 0.91
CA ALA A 109 -3.36 30.86 1.63
C ALA A 109 -2.98 32.22 1.04
N SER A 110 -2.64 33.18 1.90
CA SER A 110 -2.30 34.54 1.51
C SER A 110 -1.22 35.10 2.44
N VAL A 111 -0.41 36.02 1.93
CA VAL A 111 0.52 36.80 2.77
C VAL A 111 -0.20 37.81 3.66
N GLN A 112 -1.45 38.14 3.34
CA GLN A 112 -2.29 39.07 4.09
C GLN A 112 -3.44 38.32 4.77
N GLU A 113 -3.50 38.36 6.09
CA GLU A 113 -4.57 37.76 6.88
C GLU A 113 -5.95 38.35 6.53
N LYS A 114 -6.02 39.67 6.33
CA LYS A 114 -7.25 40.38 5.99
C LYS A 114 -7.92 39.81 4.73
N ALA A 115 -7.13 39.47 3.70
CA ALA A 115 -7.67 38.88 2.47
C ALA A 115 -8.36 37.52 2.72
N LEU A 116 -7.92 36.76 3.73
CA LEU A 116 -8.57 35.51 4.10
C LEU A 116 -9.84 35.75 4.94
N LEU A 117 -9.85 36.79 5.78
CA LEU A 117 -11.05 37.18 6.53
C LEU A 117 -12.15 37.70 5.59
N ASP A 118 -11.77 38.50 4.59
CA ASP A 118 -12.69 38.99 3.57
C ASP A 118 -13.26 37.80 2.77
N LEU A 119 -12.43 36.82 2.39
CA LEU A 119 -12.88 35.59 1.73
C LEU A 119 -13.87 34.78 2.58
N VAL A 120 -13.62 34.65 3.89
CA VAL A 120 -14.54 33.96 4.81
C VAL A 120 -15.92 34.64 4.82
N ALA A 121 -15.94 35.98 4.82
CA ALA A 121 -17.16 36.75 4.80
C ALA A 121 -17.89 36.68 3.44
N GLU A 122 -17.15 36.79 2.33
CA GLU A 122 -17.67 36.72 0.96
C GLU A 122 -18.30 35.35 0.65
N GLU A 123 -17.63 34.27 1.05
CA GLU A 123 -18.08 32.90 0.80
C GLU A 123 -19.05 32.37 1.88
N ASN A 124 -19.34 33.19 2.89
CA ASN A 124 -20.21 32.87 4.03
C ASN A 124 -19.87 31.49 4.65
N ILE A 125 -18.59 31.30 5.00
CA ILE A 125 -18.10 30.03 5.55
C ILE A 125 -18.68 29.86 6.96
N THR A 126 -19.70 29.00 7.06
CA THR A 126 -20.41 28.70 8.31
C THR A 126 -19.82 27.54 9.08
N GLU A 127 -18.99 26.72 8.43
CA GLU A 127 -18.24 25.65 9.08
C GLU A 127 -17.16 26.21 10.01
N ALA A 128 -16.75 25.41 10.99
CA ALA A 128 -15.62 25.77 11.85
C ALA A 128 -14.35 25.93 11.00
N TYR A 129 -13.72 27.10 11.08
CA TYR A 129 -12.51 27.44 10.35
C TYR A 129 -11.43 28.00 11.27
N ALA A 130 -10.17 27.92 10.81
CA ALA A 130 -9.04 28.59 11.43
C ALA A 130 -8.12 29.20 10.38
N ILE A 131 -7.54 30.33 10.75
CA ILE A 131 -6.42 30.92 10.03
C ILE A 131 -5.18 30.74 10.91
N TYR A 132 -4.11 30.21 10.33
CA TYR A 132 -2.85 30.05 11.05
C TYR A 132 -1.66 30.53 10.22
N LEU A 133 -0.61 30.94 10.91
CA LEU A 133 0.64 31.38 10.32
C LEU A 133 1.52 30.18 9.96
N LYS A 134 2.06 30.19 8.74
CA LYS A 134 3.04 29.25 8.22
C LYS A 134 4.21 30.02 7.65
N THR A 135 5.43 29.62 8.00
CA THR A 135 6.64 30.18 7.39
C THR A 135 7.11 29.27 6.25
N VAL A 136 7.24 29.83 5.05
CA VAL A 136 7.75 29.14 3.86
C VAL A 136 8.86 30.00 3.26
N ASN A 137 10.07 29.47 3.18
CA ASN A 137 11.25 30.17 2.63
C ASN A 137 11.49 31.55 3.28
N GLY A 138 11.35 31.64 4.61
CA GLY A 138 11.52 32.89 5.36
C GLY A 138 10.38 33.90 5.22
N LYS A 139 9.37 33.61 4.39
CA LYS A 139 8.16 34.44 4.25
C LYS A 139 7.02 33.88 5.08
N ARG A 140 6.28 34.78 5.72
CA ARG A 140 5.07 34.47 6.50
C ARG A 140 3.85 34.40 5.58
N TRP A 141 3.13 33.30 5.66
CA TRP A 141 1.88 33.04 4.95
C TRP A 141 0.80 32.71 5.96
N TYR A 142 -0.37 33.30 5.80
CA TYR A 142 -1.58 32.88 6.49
C TYR A 142 -2.27 31.80 5.66
N VAL A 143 -2.75 30.76 6.33
CA VAL A 143 -3.43 29.64 5.69
C VAL A 143 -4.81 29.50 6.32
N LEU A 144 -5.85 29.56 5.48
CA LEU A 144 -7.24 29.33 5.85
C LEU A 144 -7.59 27.86 5.67
N VAL A 145 -8.02 27.23 6.76
CA VAL A 145 -8.51 25.85 6.78
C VAL A 145 -9.92 25.80 7.35
N SER A 146 -10.75 24.87 6.86
CA SER A 146 -12.14 24.69 7.28
C SER A 146 -12.49 23.21 7.45
N GLY A 147 -13.37 22.95 8.41
CA GLY A 147 -13.92 21.64 8.71
C GLY A 147 -12.94 20.70 9.40
N CYS A 148 -13.48 19.64 9.97
CA CYS A 148 -12.72 18.55 10.58
C CYS A 148 -13.33 17.22 10.14
N TYR A 149 -12.50 16.38 9.54
CA TYR A 149 -12.89 15.16 8.85
C TYR A 149 -12.12 13.98 9.43
N ALA A 150 -12.81 12.87 9.69
CA ALA A 150 -12.20 11.70 10.30
C ALA A 150 -11.13 11.04 9.40
N SER A 151 -11.22 11.22 8.08
CA SER A 151 -10.31 10.62 7.10
C SER A 151 -10.03 11.54 5.92
N ASN A 152 -8.94 11.27 5.21
CA ASN A 152 -8.58 11.96 3.98
C ASN A 152 -9.71 11.85 2.93
N ARG A 153 -10.32 10.66 2.83
CA ARG A 153 -11.42 10.40 1.89
C ARG A 153 -12.67 11.22 2.22
N ALA A 154 -13.02 11.33 3.50
CA ALA A 154 -14.13 12.19 3.95
C ALA A 154 -13.87 13.66 3.59
N ALA A 155 -12.64 14.15 3.77
CA ALA A 155 -12.27 15.49 3.35
C ALA A 155 -12.35 15.66 1.82
N LEU A 156 -11.88 14.69 1.03
CA LEU A 156 -12.01 14.71 -0.44
C LEU A 156 -13.47 14.75 -0.89
N GLN A 157 -14.35 13.99 -0.24
CA GLN A 157 -15.78 14.03 -0.52
C GLN A 157 -16.39 15.38 -0.18
N ALA A 158 -15.97 16.01 0.91
CA ALA A 158 -16.45 17.33 1.30
C ALA A 158 -16.08 18.43 0.28
N ILE A 159 -14.98 18.29 -0.46
CA ILE A 159 -14.66 19.20 -1.59
C ILE A 159 -15.80 19.24 -2.61
N ALA A 160 -16.49 18.12 -2.86
CA ALA A 160 -17.61 18.05 -3.78
C ALA A 160 -18.83 18.87 -3.31
N ASN A 161 -18.94 19.16 -2.01
CA ASN A 161 -20.03 19.94 -1.42
C ASN A 161 -19.72 21.44 -1.29
N LEU A 162 -18.46 21.85 -1.53
CA LEU A 162 -18.06 23.24 -1.42
C LEU A 162 -18.73 24.14 -2.48
N PRO A 163 -18.90 25.45 -2.18
CA PRO A 163 -19.27 26.47 -3.15
C PRO A 163 -18.36 26.46 -4.40
N PRO A 164 -18.89 26.80 -5.59
CA PRO A 164 -18.10 26.79 -6.84
C PRO A 164 -16.85 27.67 -6.79
N SER A 165 -16.94 28.80 -6.12
CA SER A 165 -15.85 29.74 -5.85
C SER A 165 -14.71 29.10 -5.05
N LEU A 166 -15.03 28.43 -3.94
CA LEU A 166 -14.05 27.67 -3.14
C LEU A 166 -13.53 26.43 -3.87
N LYS A 167 -14.30 25.81 -4.77
CA LYS A 167 -13.78 24.70 -5.60
C LYS A 167 -12.72 25.16 -6.60
N LYS A 168 -12.82 26.39 -7.12
CA LYS A 168 -11.84 26.95 -8.07
C LYS A 168 -10.46 27.11 -7.47
N SER A 169 -10.36 27.30 -6.15
CA SER A 169 -9.07 27.36 -5.45
C SER A 169 -8.39 25.99 -5.30
N GLN A 170 -9.03 24.91 -5.78
CA GLN A 170 -8.55 23.52 -5.68
C GLN A 170 -8.11 23.17 -4.25
N PRO A 171 -9.07 23.20 -3.30
CA PRO A 171 -8.77 22.90 -1.91
C PRO A 171 -8.27 21.47 -1.79
N TRP A 172 -7.31 21.26 -0.90
CA TRP A 172 -6.71 19.96 -0.69
C TRP A 172 -6.77 19.56 0.79
N PRO A 173 -6.94 18.27 1.10
CA PRO A 173 -6.96 17.81 2.48
C PRO A 173 -5.57 17.88 3.12
N VAL A 174 -5.51 18.50 4.29
CA VAL A 174 -4.31 18.57 5.13
C VAL A 174 -4.55 17.77 6.40
N SER A 175 -3.57 16.98 6.84
CA SER A 175 -3.67 16.30 8.14
C SER A 175 -3.47 17.29 9.30
N ILE A 176 -4.30 17.16 10.34
CA ILE A 176 -4.15 17.97 11.56
C ILE A 176 -2.77 17.75 12.18
N ARG A 177 -2.28 16.51 12.21
CA ARG A 177 -0.91 16.20 12.67
C ARG A 177 0.17 17.06 11.99
N SER A 178 0.08 17.25 10.67
CA SER A 178 1.06 18.07 9.94
C SER A 178 0.95 19.55 10.31
N ILE A 179 -0.27 20.06 10.49
CA ILE A 179 -0.48 21.44 10.92
C ILE A 179 0.07 21.65 12.33
N LEU A 180 -0.23 20.75 13.28
CA LEU A 180 0.27 20.83 14.65
C LEU A 180 1.80 20.81 14.71
N ALA A 181 2.44 19.96 13.89
CA ALA A 181 3.90 19.95 13.79
C ALA A 181 4.45 21.29 13.27
N GLN A 182 3.80 21.92 12.29
CA GLN A 182 4.18 23.24 11.78
C GLN A 182 3.99 24.33 12.86
N LEU A 183 2.90 24.29 13.61
CA LEU A 183 2.64 25.24 14.71
C LEU A 183 3.67 25.09 15.82
N GLN A 184 4.04 23.86 16.17
CA GLN A 184 5.07 23.60 17.17
C GLN A 184 6.44 24.12 16.72
N GLU A 185 6.78 23.95 15.44
CA GLU A 185 8.04 24.46 14.88
C GLU A 185 8.04 26.00 14.86
N ALA A 186 6.94 26.62 14.47
CA ALA A 186 6.79 28.07 14.49
C ALA A 186 6.87 28.68 15.89
N ALA A 187 6.55 27.91 16.95
CA ALA A 187 6.65 28.37 18.33
C ALA A 187 8.10 28.29 18.89
N ARG A 188 9.02 27.62 18.20
CA ARG A 188 10.41 27.43 18.65
C ARG A 188 11.40 28.47 18.12
N GLY A 189 11.03 29.23 17.09
CA GLY A 189 11.90 30.22 16.44
C GLY A 189 11.31 31.61 16.50
#